data_AF-A0A960Y5H9-F1
#
_entry.id   AF-A0A960Y5H9-F1
#
_cell.length_a   1.000
_cell.length_b   1.000
_cell.length_c   1.000
_cell.angle_alpha   90.00
_cell.angle_beta   90.00
_cell.angle_gamma   90.00
#
_symmetry.space_group_name_H-M   'P 1'
#
loop_
_entity.id
_entity.type
_entity.pdbx_description
1 polymer ?
#
loop_
_entity_poly.entity_id
_entity_poly.type
_entity_poly.pdbx_seq_one_letter_code
_entity_poly.pdbx_strand_id
1 'polypeptide(L)' 'MRFLRKTLFCTVWTLLVALGQYELAAKSGPWLDTPLPGSRAAMRAERETPFRPWTRIPVLDRLLHEGREAAAYYGRLLR' A
#
# COMPACT_ATOMS: atom_id res chain seq x y z
N MET A 1 -19.09 19.89 -11.91
CA MET A 1 -17.75 19.41 -12.36
C MET A 1 -16.60 19.79 -11.41
N ARG A 2 -16.49 21.03 -10.90
CA ARG A 2 -15.37 21.43 -10.01
C ARG A 2 -15.28 20.63 -8.69
N PHE A 3 -16.43 20.31 -8.07
CA PHE A 3 -16.48 19.51 -6.85
C PHE A 3 -15.93 18.09 -7.07
N LEU A 4 -16.44 17.39 -8.10
CA LEU A 4 -15.97 16.05 -8.49
C LEU A 4 -14.45 15.99 -8.72
N ARG A 5 -13.89 17.02 -9.37
CA ARG A 5 -12.44 17.10 -9.60
C ARG A 5 -11.64 17.26 -8.31
N LYS A 6 -12.14 18.05 -7.36
CA LYS A 6 -11.50 18.22 -6.03
C LYS A 6 -11.56 16.92 -5.23
N THR A 7 -12.73 16.26 -5.20
CA THR A 7 -12.89 14.98 -4.51
C THR A 7 -11.96 13.93 -5.10
N LEU A 8 -11.94 13.78 -6.42
CA LEU A 8 -11.04 12.84 -7.10
C LEU A 8 -9.57 13.12 -6.74
N PHE A 9 -9.16 14.39 -6.80
CA PHE A 9 -7.79 14.78 -6.43
C PHE A 9 -7.47 14.40 -4.98
N CYS A 10 -8.33 14.75 -4.02
CA CYS A 10 -8.12 14.40 -2.62
C CYS A 10 -8.05 12.88 -2.43
N THR A 11 -8.95 12.12 -3.05
CA THR A 11 -8.95 10.66 -2.97
C THR A 11 -7.66 10.05 -3.50
N VAL A 12 -7.22 10.48 -4.69
CA VAL A 12 -5.96 10.01 -5.29
C VAL A 12 -4.77 10.40 -4.41
N TRP A 13 -4.73 11.63 -3.92
CA TRP A 13 -3.67 12.11 -3.04
C TRP A 13 -3.58 11.28 -1.75
N THR A 14 -4.71 11.05 -1.07
CA THR A 14 -4.75 10.22 0.14
C THR A 14 -4.30 8.79 -0.14
N LEU A 15 -4.67 8.21 -1.28
CA LEU A 15 -4.21 6.87 -1.68
C LEU A 15 -2.70 6.81 -1.89
N LEU A 16 -2.11 7.82 -2.55
CA LEU A 16 -0.67 7.91 -2.77
C LEU A 16 0.10 8.04 -1.45
N VAL A 17 -0.39 8.88 -0.53
CA VAL A 17 0.21 9.02 0.82
C VAL A 17 0.13 7.70 1.58
N ALA A 18 -1.01 7.01 1.52
CA ALA A 18 -1.20 5.74 2.19
C ALA A 18 -0.27 4.65 1.63
N LEU A 19 -0.15 4.55 0.30
CA LEU A 19 0.81 3.65 -0.35
C LEU A 19 2.25 3.94 0.06
N GLY A 20 2.65 5.22 0.10
CA GLY A 20 3.99 5.62 0.50
C GLY A 20 4.33 5.25 1.96
N GLN A 21 3.37 5.42 2.88
CA GLN A 21 3.53 5.00 4.28
C GLN A 21 3.65 3.48 4.42
N TYR A 22 2.84 2.73 3.68
CA TYR A 22 2.94 1.27 3.61
C TYR A 22 4.31 0.84 3.11
N GLU A 23 4.78 1.39 1.98
CA GLU A 23 6.09 1.07 1.40
C GLU A 23 7.24 1.37 2.37
N LEU A 24 7.19 2.52 3.06
CA LEU A 24 8.16 2.83 4.11
C LEU A 24 8.16 1.76 5.20
N ALA A 25 6.99 1.39 5.73
CA ALA A 25 6.90 0.37 6.78
C ALA A 25 7.35 -1.02 6.30
N ALA A 26 7.04 -1.39 5.06
CA ALA A 26 7.37 -2.69 4.47
C ALA A 26 8.86 -2.81 4.14
N LYS A 27 9.47 -1.73 3.61
CA LYS A 27 10.81 -1.75 3.02
C LYS A 27 11.89 -1.09 3.85
N SER A 28 11.58 -0.48 5.00
CA SER A 28 12.61 0.17 5.84
C SER A 28 13.52 -0.81 6.58
N GLY A 29 13.08 -2.06 6.78
CA GLY A 29 13.80 -3.05 7.59
C GLY A 29 15.27 -3.29 7.22
N PRO A 30 15.66 -3.34 5.93
CA PRO A 30 17.05 -3.47 5.51
C PRO A 30 17.91 -2.21 5.72
N TRP A 31 17.29 -1.04 5.92
CA TRP A 31 17.96 0.26 5.93
C TRP A 31 18.04 0.89 7.32
N LEU A 32 17.37 0.31 8.32
CA LEU A 32 17.30 0.80 9.68
C LEU A 32 17.62 -0.33 10.66
N ASP A 33 18.43 -0.03 11.67
CA ASP A 33 18.72 -0.96 12.78
C ASP A 33 17.46 -1.31 13.60
N THR A 34 16.43 -0.45 13.52
CA THR A 34 15.15 -0.66 14.18
C THR A 34 14.00 -0.68 13.17
N PRO A 35 13.09 -1.68 13.25
CA PRO A 35 11.92 -1.72 12.40
C PRO A 35 11.02 -0.51 12.66
N LEU A 36 10.51 0.13 11.59
CA LEU A 36 9.51 1.19 11.74
C LEU A 36 8.22 0.66 12.36
N PRO A 37 7.44 1.51 13.06
CA PRO A 37 6.09 1.18 13.47
C PRO A 37 5.28 0.65 12.30
N GLY A 38 4.56 -0.45 12.51
CA GLY A 38 3.78 -1.11 11.45
C GLY A 38 4.56 -2.08 10.56
N SER A 39 5.89 -2.14 10.63
CA SER A 39 6.72 -3.06 9.80
C SER A 39 6.32 -4.53 9.92
N ARG A 40 6.07 -5.04 11.13
CA ARG A 40 5.57 -6.42 11.32
C ARG A 40 4.22 -6.65 10.66
N ALA A 41 3.32 -5.66 10.73
CA ALA A 41 2.03 -5.72 10.08
C ALA A 41 2.15 -5.65 8.54
N ALA A 42 3.09 -4.86 8.03
CA ALA A 42 3.41 -4.77 6.61
C ALA A 42 4.00 -6.08 6.08
N MET A 43 5.01 -6.66 6.75
CA MET A 43 5.57 -7.97 6.40
C MET A 43 4.51 -9.08 6.40
N ARG A 44 3.58 -9.03 7.35
CA ARG A 44 2.45 -9.96 7.38
C ARG A 44 1.49 -9.72 6.21
N ALA A 45 1.33 -8.47 5.76
CA ALA A 45 0.48 -8.13 4.61
C ALA A 45 1.08 -8.70 3.32
N GLU A 46 2.39 -8.52 3.11
CA GLU A 46 3.12 -9.09 1.97
C GLU A 46 3.00 -10.62 1.95
N ARG A 47 3.26 -11.29 3.10
CA ARG A 47 3.21 -12.76 3.18
C ARG A 47 1.82 -13.33 2.89
N GLU A 48 0.77 -12.64 3.28
CA GLU A 48 -0.61 -13.10 3.14
C GLU A 48 -1.26 -12.67 1.81
N THR A 49 -0.59 -11.83 1.02
CA THR A 49 -1.10 -11.33 -0.26
C THR A 49 -0.33 -11.96 -1.41
N PRO A 50 -0.75 -13.13 -1.93
CA PRO A 50 -0.07 -13.73 -3.07
C PRO A 50 -0.21 -12.85 -4.33
N PHE A 51 0.88 -12.72 -5.09
CA PHE A 51 0.84 -12.07 -6.39
C PHE A 51 -0.07 -12.84 -7.35
N ARG A 52 -1.00 -12.13 -8.01
CA ARG A 52 -1.85 -12.68 -9.07
C ARG A 52 -1.90 -11.67 -10.21
N PRO A 53 -1.56 -12.05 -11.45
CA PRO A 53 -1.71 -11.16 -12.59
C PRO A 53 -3.19 -11.09 -13.00
N TRP A 54 -3.74 -9.87 -13.10
CA TRP A 54 -5.16 -9.63 -13.44
C TRP A 54 -5.33 -9.05 -14.84
N THR A 55 -4.44 -8.13 -15.20
CA THR A 55 -4.48 -7.33 -16.42
C THR A 55 -3.48 -7.84 -17.47
N ARG A 56 -2.50 -8.66 -17.06
CA ARG A 56 -1.34 -9.08 -17.88
C ARG A 56 -0.46 -7.91 -18.34
N ILE A 57 -0.64 -6.73 -17.77
CA ILE A 57 0.21 -5.57 -17.97
C ILE A 57 1.08 -5.47 -16.71
N PRO A 58 2.40 -5.74 -16.78
CA PRO A 58 3.23 -5.92 -15.60
C PRO A 58 3.15 -4.78 -14.57
N VAL A 59 3.14 -3.53 -15.05
CA VAL A 59 3.06 -2.34 -14.20
C VAL A 59 1.70 -2.25 -13.48
N LEU A 60 0.61 -2.54 -14.17
CA LEU A 60 -0.73 -2.50 -13.59
C LEU A 60 -0.94 -3.66 -12.60
N ASP A 61 -0.45 -4.85 -12.94
CA ASP A 61 -0.53 -6.00 -12.04
C ASP A 61 0.27 -5.78 -10.75
N ARG A 62 1.44 -5.12 -10.86
CA ARG A 62 2.24 -4.72 -9.70
C ARG A 62 1.50 -3.71 -8.83
N LEU A 63 0.96 -2.65 -9.44
CA LEU A 63 0.21 -1.62 -8.72
C LEU A 63 -1.02 -2.20 -7.99
N LEU A 64 -1.77 -3.10 -8.64
CA LEU A 64 -2.92 -3.77 -8.04
C LEU A 64 -2.52 -4.67 -6.88
N HIS A 65 -1.38 -5.35 -7.00
CA HIS A 65 -0.84 -6.19 -5.93
C HIS A 65 -0.41 -5.37 -4.73
N GLU A 66 0.41 -4.32 -4.91
CA GLU A 66 0.84 -3.42 -3.83
C GLU A 66 -0.37 -2.73 -3.17
N GLY A 67 -1.38 -2.35 -3.94
CA GLY A 67 -2.63 -1.81 -3.41
C GLY A 67 -3.39 -2.79 -2.50
N ARG A 68 -3.36 -4.10 -2.81
CA ARG A 68 -3.96 -5.14 -1.96
C ARG A 68 -3.16 -5.35 -0.68
N GLU A 69 -1.84 -5.34 -0.76
CA GLU A 69 -0.99 -5.41 0.43
C GLU A 69 -1.24 -4.23 1.35
N ALA A 70 -1.28 -3.00 0.81
CA ALA A 70 -1.58 -1.79 1.55
C ALA A 70 -2.97 -1.88 2.22
N ALA A 71 -3.99 -2.34 1.49
CA ALA A 71 -5.33 -2.55 2.06
C ALA A 71 -5.33 -3.55 3.22
N ALA A 72 -4.59 -4.67 3.09
CA ALA A 72 -4.45 -5.64 4.18
C ALA A 72 -3.68 -5.06 5.38
N TYR A 73 -2.65 -4.27 5.14
CA TYR A 73 -1.89 -3.56 6.18
C TYR A 73 -2.78 -2.60 6.98
N TYR A 74 -3.48 -1.68 6.31
CA TYR A 74 -4.37 -0.73 6.98
C TYR A 74 -5.56 -1.40 7.65
N GLY A 75 -6.11 -2.47 7.03
CA GLY A 75 -7.16 -3.27 7.63
C GLY A 75 -6.76 -3.94 8.94
N ARG A 76 -5.46 -4.15 9.19
CA ARG A 76 -4.94 -4.64 10.47
C ARG A 76 -4.69 -3.51 11.47
N LEU A 77 -4.28 -2.33 11.02
CA LEU A 77 -4.03 -1.18 11.91
C LEU A 77 -5.31 -0.57 12.49
N LEU A 78 -6.43 -0.72 11.79
CA LEU A 78 -7.73 -0.18 12.19
C LEU A 78 -8.58 -1.14 13.03
N ARG A 79 -8.06 -2.32 13.37
CA ARG A 79 -8.71 -3.32 14.24
C ARG A 79 -8.07 -3.32 15.62
#